data_AF-A0A345C1N8-F1
#
_entry.id   AF-A0A345C1N8-F1
#
_cell.length_a   1.000
_cell.length_b   1.000
_cell.length_c   1.000
_cell.angle_alpha   90.00
_cell.angle_beta   90.00
_cell.angle_gamma   90.00
#
_symmetry.space_group_name_H-M   'P 1'
#
loop_
_entity.id
_entity.type
_entity.pdbx_description
1 polymer ?
#
loop_
_entity_poly.entity_id
_entity_poly.type
_entity_poly.pdbx_seq_one_letter_code
_entity_poly.pdbx_strand_id
1 'polypeptide(L)'
;MADLFERMGKGNDKQQDAYAAIKELDILNKLSPYNPVLCGTVPIGIDVMDSDLDIIMEVQGLKYFEEMLQFLYKDKDNFSIKRTTIRGMSKLL
;
A
#
# COMPACT_ATOMS: atom_id res chain seq x y z
N MET A 1 -5.95 8.72 10.47
CA MET A 1 -4.95 8.28 9.47
C MET A 1 -4.26 9.43 8.75
N ALA A 2 -5.00 10.45 8.29
CA ALA A 2 -4.41 11.64 7.64
C ALA A 2 -3.26 12.28 8.45
N ASP A 3 -3.38 12.31 9.78
CA ASP A 3 -2.34 12.86 10.65
C ASP A 3 -0.99 12.11 10.55
N LEU A 4 -1.01 10.77 10.50
CA LEU A 4 0.23 9.98 10.45
C LEU A 4 0.89 10.08 9.09
N PHE A 5 0.11 9.96 8.01
CA PHE A 5 0.64 10.07 6.66
C PHE A 5 1.25 11.45 6.38
N GLU A 6 0.56 12.54 6.75
CA GLU A 6 1.10 13.88 6.51
C GLU A 6 2.34 14.19 7.37
N ARG A 7 2.49 13.55 8.55
CA ARG A 7 3.71 13.66 9.37
C ARG A 7 4.92 13.00 8.73
N MET A 8 4.75 11.96 7.91
CA MET A 8 5.86 11.29 7.22
C MET A 8 6.62 12.21 6.27
N GLY A 9 5.93 13.20 5.66
CA GLY A 9 6.58 14.19 4.80
C GLY A 9 7.60 15.09 5.51
N LYS A 10 7.67 15.03 6.85
CA LYS A 10 8.69 15.71 7.69
C LYS A 10 9.42 14.72 8.60
N GLY A 11 9.28 13.43 8.33
CA GLY A 11 9.84 12.34 9.11
C GLY A 11 11.31 12.08 8.80
N ASN A 12 11.80 10.89 9.12
CA ASN A 12 13.13 10.44 8.68
C ASN A 12 13.18 10.30 7.15
N ASP A 13 14.38 10.10 6.58
CA ASP A 13 14.58 10.00 5.13
C ASP A 13 13.67 8.94 4.50
N LYS A 14 13.56 7.77 5.13
CA LYS A 14 12.72 6.67 4.64
C LYS A 14 11.22 6.99 4.67
N GLN A 15 10.75 7.73 5.66
CA GLN A 15 9.38 8.22 5.74
C GLN A 15 9.08 9.25 4.65
N GLN A 16 10.03 10.13 4.35
CA GLN A 16 9.89 11.12 3.27
C GLN A 16 9.88 10.43 1.90
N ASP A 17 10.75 9.46 1.67
CA ASP A 17 10.78 8.65 0.44
C ASP A 17 9.45 7.89 0.26
N ALA A 18 8.95 7.25 1.32
CA ALA A 18 7.67 6.57 1.29
C ALA A 18 6.51 7.56 1.04
N TYR A 19 6.52 8.74 1.66
CA TYR A 19 5.52 9.78 1.43
C TYR A 19 5.50 10.23 -0.03
N ALA A 20 6.68 10.46 -0.62
CA ALA A 20 6.82 10.82 -2.03
C ALA A 20 6.30 9.72 -2.96
N ALA A 21 6.68 8.46 -2.73
CA ALA A 21 6.23 7.32 -3.52
C ALA A 21 4.70 7.13 -3.46
N ILE A 22 4.10 7.27 -2.28
CA ILE A 22 2.63 7.19 -2.10
C ILE A 22 1.92 8.31 -2.89
N LYS A 23 2.46 9.54 -2.85
CA LYS A 23 1.90 10.68 -3.59
C LYS A 23 2.06 10.50 -5.11
N GLU A 24 3.20 10.02 -5.57
CA GLU A 24 3.47 9.78 -7.00
C GLU A 24 2.52 8.71 -7.58
N LEU A 25 2.32 7.62 -6.84
CA LEU A 25 1.40 6.55 -7.26
C LEU A 25 -0.07 6.96 -7.14
N ASP A 26 -0.37 7.98 -6.32
CA ASP A 26 -1.71 8.39 -5.94
C ASP A 26 -2.54 7.23 -5.34
N ILE A 27 -1.85 6.30 -4.69
CA ILE A 27 -2.40 4.99 -4.33
C ILE A 27 -3.51 5.07 -3.29
N LEU A 28 -3.38 5.95 -2.30
CA LEU A 28 -4.40 6.12 -1.25
C LEU A 28 -5.72 6.70 -1.81
N ASN A 29 -5.65 7.55 -2.83
CA ASN A 29 -6.83 8.12 -3.47
C ASN A 29 -7.48 7.12 -4.43
N LYS A 30 -6.68 6.46 -5.28
CA LYS A 30 -7.15 5.43 -6.22
C LYS A 30 -7.80 4.24 -5.51
N LEU A 31 -7.28 3.86 -4.34
CA LEU A 31 -7.79 2.75 -3.55
C LEU A 31 -8.79 3.19 -2.47
N SER A 32 -9.16 4.48 -2.41
CA SER A 32 -10.05 5.03 -1.39
C SER A 32 -11.40 4.30 -1.20
N PRO A 33 -12.02 3.68 -2.23
CA PRO A 33 -13.23 2.86 -2.01
C PRO A 33 -13.05 1.68 -1.06
N TYR A 34 -11.81 1.22 -0.86
CA TYR A 34 -11.44 0.10 0.01
C TYR A 34 -10.87 0.54 1.36
N ASN A 35 -10.83 1.85 1.64
CA ASN A 35 -10.29 2.43 2.88
C ASN A 35 -8.85 1.95 3.18
N PRO A 36 -7.87 2.28 2.33
CA PRO A 36 -6.50 1.82 2.48
C PRO A 36 -5.88 2.37 3.77
N VAL A 37 -5.23 1.48 4.53
CA VAL A 37 -4.55 1.82 5.78
C VAL A 37 -3.07 1.59 5.61
N LEU A 38 -2.29 2.65 5.75
CA LEU A 38 -0.83 2.57 5.82
C LEU A 38 -0.42 1.93 7.14
N CYS A 39 0.41 0.89 7.11
CA CYS A 39 0.85 0.20 8.32
C CYS A 39 2.32 -0.23 8.22
N GLY A 40 2.77 -1.02 9.19
CA GLY A 40 4.16 -1.47 9.26
C GLY A 40 5.04 -0.53 10.08
N THR A 41 6.35 -0.68 9.91
CA THR A 41 7.38 -0.02 10.74
C THR A 41 7.69 1.40 10.29
N VAL A 42 7.65 1.67 8.97
CA VAL A 42 7.96 2.98 8.37
C VAL A 42 7.04 4.08 8.90
N PRO A 43 5.70 3.93 8.95
CA PRO A 43 4.83 5.03 9.40
C PRO A 43 5.09 5.47 10.84
N ILE A 44 5.58 4.58 11.70
CA ILE A 44 5.84 4.87 13.12
C ILE A 44 7.32 5.14 13.43
N GLY A 45 8.20 5.12 12.42
CA GLY A 45 9.61 5.52 12.53
C GLY A 45 10.49 4.53 13.28
N ILE A 46 10.13 3.24 13.30
CA ILE A 46 10.96 2.15 13.85
C ILE A 46 11.47 1.20 12.75
N ASP A 47 11.43 1.67 11.50
CA ASP A 47 11.92 0.95 10.34
C ASP A 47 13.43 0.66 10.42
N VAL A 48 13.82 -0.40 9.71
CA VAL A 48 15.22 -0.73 9.44
C VAL A 48 15.48 -0.57 7.94
N MET A 49 16.75 -0.65 7.54
CA MET A 49 17.18 -0.45 6.15
C MET A 49 16.35 -1.23 5.13
N ASP A 50 16.03 -2.49 5.43
CA ASP A 50 15.31 -3.40 4.53
C ASP A 50 13.79 -3.44 4.78
N SER A 51 13.23 -2.54 5.59
CA SER A 51 11.76 -2.46 5.76
C SER A 51 11.07 -2.00 4.47
N ASP A 52 10.06 -2.73 4.03
CA ASP A 52 9.18 -2.31 2.95
C ASP A 52 8.04 -1.41 3.47
N LEU A 53 7.19 -0.94 2.55
CA LEU A 53 6.00 -0.15 2.83
C LEU A 53 4.74 -1.01 2.74
N ASP A 54 3.96 -1.09 3.82
CA ASP A 54 2.74 -1.89 3.86
C ASP A 54 1.48 -1.04 3.75
N ILE A 55 0.57 -1.42 2.85
CA ILE A 55 -0.80 -0.89 2.79
C ILE A 55 -1.76 -2.07 2.86
N ILE A 56 -2.67 -2.05 3.84
CA ILE A 56 -3.68 -3.08 4.04
C ILE A 56 -5.09 -2.52 3.86
N MET A 57 -6.02 -3.37 3.44
CA MET A 57 -7.43 -3.03 3.30
C MET A 57 -8.30 -4.28 3.30
N GLU A 58 -9.58 -4.11 3.59
CA GLU A 58 -10.60 -5.13 3.39
C GLU A 58 -11.26 -4.93 2.03
N VAL A 59 -11.37 -6.01 1.26
CA VAL A 59 -11.88 -5.97 -0.12
C VAL A 59 -13.01 -6.97 -0.28
N GLN A 60 -14.16 -6.47 -0.70
CA GLN A 60 -15.26 -7.31 -1.19
C GLN A 60 -15.08 -7.53 -2.70
N GLY A 61 -15.00 -8.80 -3.11
CA GLY A 61 -14.85 -9.17 -4.53
C GLY A 61 -13.42 -9.01 -5.05
N LEU A 62 -12.51 -9.91 -4.62
CA LEU A 62 -11.08 -9.89 -5.02
C LEU A 62 -10.82 -9.91 -6.53
N LYS A 63 -11.75 -10.43 -7.34
CA LYS A 63 -11.60 -10.44 -8.80
C LYS A 63 -11.62 -9.01 -9.37
N TYR A 64 -12.60 -8.20 -8.98
CA TYR A 64 -12.71 -6.82 -9.44
C TYR A 64 -11.54 -5.97 -8.94
N PHE A 65 -11.09 -6.23 -7.72
CA PHE A 65 -9.92 -5.56 -7.16
C PHE A 65 -8.64 -5.89 -7.94
N GLU A 66 -8.43 -7.17 -8.29
CA GLU A 66 -7.31 -7.60 -9.13
C GLU A 66 -7.32 -6.93 -10.51
N GLU A 67 -8.48 -6.88 -11.17
CA GLU A 67 -8.65 -6.21 -12.47
C GLU A 67 -8.35 -4.70 -12.37
N MET A 68 -8.77 -4.06 -11.27
CA MET A 68 -8.45 -2.66 -11.00
C MET A 68 -6.95 -2.44 -10.77
N LEU A 69 -6.28 -3.29 -9.98
CA LEU A 69 -4.83 -3.19 -9.76
C LEU A 69 -4.05 -3.36 -11.06
N GLN A 70 -4.44 -4.34 -11.89
CA GLN A 70 -3.88 -4.52 -13.23
C GLN A 70 -4.07 -3.27 -14.09
N PHE A 71 -5.27 -2.69 -14.12
CA PHE A 71 -5.54 -1.48 -14.88
C PHE A 71 -4.68 -0.29 -14.42
N LEU A 72 -4.49 -0.14 -13.10
CA LEU A 72 -3.78 1.01 -12.52
C LEU A 72 -2.25 0.91 -12.58
N TYR A 73 -1.69 -0.30 -12.45
CA TYR A 73 -0.26 -0.47 -12.12
C TYR A 73 0.49 -1.51 -12.95
N LYS A 74 -0.14 -2.21 -13.92
CA LYS A 74 0.55 -3.23 -14.74
C LYS A 74 1.82 -2.75 -15.46
N ASP A 75 1.89 -1.45 -15.76
CA ASP A 75 2.99 -0.86 -16.51
C ASP A 75 4.10 -0.33 -15.58
N LYS A 76 3.99 -0.55 -14.25
CA LYS A 76 5.05 -0.24 -13.29
C LYS A 76 6.05 -1.38 -13.23
N ASP A 77 7.33 -1.01 -13.11
CA ASP A 77 8.41 -1.99 -12.99
C ASP A 77 8.18 -2.94 -11.82
N ASN A 78 8.44 -4.22 -12.05
CA ASN A 78 8.27 -5.30 -11.07
C ASN A 78 6.85 -5.44 -10.50
N PHE A 79 5.83 -4.87 -11.15
CA PHE A 79 4.45 -5.10 -10.76
C PHE A 79 4.09 -6.58 -10.85
N SER A 80 3.54 -7.12 -9.78
CA SER A 80 3.02 -8.48 -9.73
C SER A 80 1.84 -8.56 -8.79
N ILE A 81 0.96 -9.54 -9.04
CA ILE A 81 -0.15 -9.86 -8.16
C ILE A 81 -0.06 -11.34 -7.81
N LYS A 82 -0.20 -11.67 -6.53
CA LYS A 82 -0.24 -13.03 -6.04
C LYS A 82 -1.53 -13.30 -5.28
N ARG A 83 -2.25 -14.34 -5.68
CA ARG A 83 -3.39 -14.86 -4.92
C ARG A 83 -2.98 -16.03 -4.04
N THR A 84 -3.49 -16.06 -2.81
CA THR A 84 -3.29 -17.18 -1.89
C THR A 84 -4.55 -17.46 -1.08
N THR A 85 -4.65 -18.67 -0.53
CA THR A 85 -5.71 -19.05 0.40
C THR A 85 -5.08 -19.39 1.75
N ILE A 86 -5.45 -18.63 2.78
CA ILE A 86 -4.97 -18.86 4.15
C ILE A 86 -6.17 -19.14 5.03
N ARG A 87 -6.20 -20.34 5.63
CA ARG A 87 -7.30 -20.79 6.51
C ARG A 87 -8.68 -20.66 5.86
N GLY A 88 -8.78 -21.01 4.57
CA GLY A 88 -10.02 -20.94 3.79
C GLY A 88 -10.42 -19.55 3.29
N MET A 89 -9.69 -18.49 3.67
CA MET A 89 -9.92 -17.13 3.19
C MET A 89 -8.99 -16.81 2.03
N SER A 90 -9.56 -16.31 0.93
CA SER A 90 -8.77 -15.80 -0.20
C SER A 90 -8.13 -14.47 0.17
N LYS A 91 -6.85 -14.31 -0.19
CA LYS A 91 -6.07 -13.08 -0.03
C LYS A 91 -5.40 -12.73 -1.35
N LEU A 92 -5.19 -11.45 -1.57
CA LEU A 92 -4.41 -10.90 -2.66
C LEU A 92 -3.23 -10.15 -2.03
N LEU A 93 -2.03 -10.44 -2.56
CA LEU A 93 -0.74 -9.89 -2.16
C LEU A 93 -0.09 -9.24 -3.37
#